data_AF-A0A6J2YI66-F1
#
_entry.id   AF-A0A6J2YI66-F1
#
_cell.length_a   1.000
_cell.length_b   1.000
_cell.length_c   1.000
_cell.angle_alpha   90.00
_cell.angle_beta   90.00
_cell.angle_gamma   90.00
#
_symmetry.space_group_name_H-M   'P 1'
#
loop_
_entity.id
_entity.type
_entity.pdbx_description
1 polymer ?
#
loop_
_entity_poly.entity_id
_entity_poly.type
_entity_poly.pdbx_seq_one_letter_code
_entity_poly.pdbx_strand_id
1 'polypeptide(L)'
;MFNVKAFIFIILCVFPIWSFIEIYDTEHAQQQLAEEMSEISVIAKAQQLIDKMKDGVGGSTIAIHHPSGKKFIHRNRWIFTCQGEVSKENGHCNGNALESLTAFKPMKQSDFCFIKNYNSINETLCLSSHPVKMVFENNTIICEPTTEFFPTLDIEIEDYIKLCENISANVTYIYYGNQSDPDHIQIPNENIRVKCENHLKESDNSSSRSVTTKKILKEYDSAINKTGICVFTEQDKVVLKLLEYLQL
;
A
#
# COMPACT_ATOMS: atom_id res chain seq x y z
N MET A 1 -85.91 22.10 -7.76
CA MET A 1 -85.18 20.84 -8.09
C MET A 1 -83.84 21.23 -8.67
N PHE A 2 -82.79 21.30 -7.82
CA PHE A 2 -81.43 21.62 -8.24
C PHE A 2 -80.66 20.32 -8.53
N ASN A 3 -79.98 20.31 -9.67
CA ASN A 3 -79.38 19.14 -10.31
C ASN A 3 -78.04 18.80 -9.64
N VAL A 4 -77.97 17.62 -9.00
CA VAL A 4 -76.75 17.05 -8.42
C VAL A 4 -75.95 16.40 -9.55
N LYS A 5 -75.11 17.17 -10.25
CA LYS A 5 -74.11 16.65 -11.21
C LYS A 5 -72.89 17.57 -11.28
N ALA A 6 -72.13 17.66 -10.19
CA ALA A 6 -70.80 18.26 -10.22
C ALA A 6 -69.97 17.82 -9.01
N PHE A 7 -69.83 16.51 -8.77
CA PHE A 7 -69.00 16.03 -7.65
C PHE A 7 -68.40 14.63 -7.88
N ILE A 8 -68.05 14.28 -9.11
CA ILE A 8 -67.28 13.05 -9.41
C ILE A 8 -66.37 13.33 -10.59
N PHE A 9 -65.32 14.14 -10.42
CA PHE A 9 -64.22 14.24 -11.41
C PHE A 9 -62.94 14.86 -10.84
N ILE A 10 -62.62 14.64 -9.55
CA ILE A 10 -61.33 15.05 -8.97
C ILE A 10 -60.84 13.99 -7.96
N ILE A 11 -60.81 12.71 -8.33
CA ILE A 11 -60.16 11.67 -7.49
C ILE A 11 -59.27 10.71 -8.32
N LEU A 12 -59.13 10.90 -9.64
CA LEU A 12 -58.41 9.94 -10.50
C LEU A 12 -57.13 10.46 -11.20
N CYS A 13 -56.61 11.64 -10.83
CA CYS A 13 -55.38 12.18 -11.44
C CYS A 13 -54.20 12.41 -10.48
N VAL A 14 -54.28 11.99 -9.21
CA VAL A 14 -53.19 12.24 -8.24
C VAL A 14 -52.38 10.97 -7.89
N PHE A 15 -52.79 9.80 -8.36
CA PHE A 15 -52.15 8.52 -8.00
C PHE A 15 -51.53 7.73 -9.18
N PRO A 16 -50.72 8.38 -10.03
CA PRO A 16 -49.54 7.65 -10.53
C PRO A 16 -48.22 8.41 -10.37
N ILE A 17 -48.21 9.70 -10.03
CA ILE A 17 -46.96 10.49 -10.08
C ILE A 17 -46.02 10.16 -8.91
N TRP A 18 -46.54 9.76 -7.75
CA TRP A 18 -45.70 9.42 -6.60
C TRP A 18 -44.91 8.11 -6.79
N SER A 19 -45.50 7.12 -7.46
CA SER A 19 -44.85 5.83 -7.71
C SER A 19 -43.71 5.91 -8.73
N PHE A 20 -43.76 6.87 -9.66
CA PHE A 20 -42.68 7.07 -10.65
C PHE A 20 -41.50 7.87 -10.09
N ILE A 21 -41.73 8.77 -9.13
CA ILE A 21 -40.65 9.55 -8.51
C ILE A 21 -39.79 8.66 -7.59
N GLU A 22 -40.39 7.77 -6.79
CA GLU A 22 -39.65 6.83 -5.93
C GLU A 22 -38.81 5.80 -6.73
N ILE A 23 -39.27 5.37 -7.91
CA ILE A 23 -38.53 4.42 -8.76
C ILE A 23 -37.35 5.11 -9.47
N TYR A 24 -37.51 6.37 -9.89
CA TYR A 24 -36.45 7.12 -10.56
C TYR A 24 -35.31 7.49 -9.59
N ASP A 25 -35.65 7.89 -8.35
CA ASP A 25 -34.63 8.19 -7.33
C ASP A 25 -33.86 6.93 -6.88
N THR A 26 -34.50 5.76 -6.89
CA THR A 26 -33.83 4.50 -6.52
C THR A 26 -32.90 3.98 -7.61
N GLU A 27 -33.22 4.14 -8.90
CA GLU A 27 -32.32 3.78 -10.00
C GLU A 27 -31.08 4.69 -10.08
N HIS A 28 -31.24 6.00 -9.89
CA HIS A 28 -30.11 6.94 -9.83
C HIS A 28 -29.21 6.67 -8.62
N ALA A 29 -29.79 6.43 -7.45
CA ALA A 29 -29.02 6.06 -6.25
C ALA A 29 -28.27 4.73 -6.42
N GLN A 30 -28.88 3.72 -7.07
CA GLN A 30 -28.22 2.45 -7.36
C GLN A 30 -27.08 2.60 -8.36
N GLN A 31 -27.21 3.46 -9.37
CA GLN A 31 -26.14 3.74 -10.33
C GLN A 31 -24.96 4.47 -9.67
N GLN A 32 -25.23 5.47 -8.83
CA GLN A 32 -24.19 6.16 -8.06
C GLN A 32 -23.45 5.21 -7.12
N LEU A 33 -24.17 4.37 -6.38
CA LEU A 33 -23.57 3.37 -5.51
C LEU A 33 -22.72 2.36 -6.30
N ALA A 34 -23.18 1.93 -7.48
CA ALA A 34 -22.41 1.02 -8.33
C ALA A 34 -21.11 1.67 -8.87
N GLU A 35 -21.15 2.96 -9.19
CA GLU A 35 -19.97 3.73 -9.60
C GLU A 35 -18.97 3.89 -8.45
N GLU A 36 -19.44 4.26 -7.26
CA GLU A 36 -18.59 4.37 -6.05
C GLU A 36 -17.94 3.02 -5.69
N MET A 37 -18.71 1.93 -5.69
CA MET A 37 -18.20 0.59 -5.44
C MET A 37 -17.17 0.15 -6.48
N SER A 38 -17.36 0.53 -7.74
CA SER A 38 -16.39 0.29 -8.82
C SER A 38 -15.09 1.05 -8.57
N GLU A 39 -15.16 2.33 -8.20
CA GLU A 39 -13.98 3.14 -7.89
C GLU A 39 -13.21 2.57 -6.68
N ILE A 40 -13.91 2.19 -5.61
CA ILE A 40 -13.33 1.55 -4.43
C ILE A 40 -12.60 0.25 -4.84
N SER A 41 -13.20 -0.57 -5.71
CA SER A 41 -12.57 -1.80 -6.20
C SER A 41 -11.28 -1.52 -6.95
N VAL A 42 -11.24 -0.49 -7.81
CA VAL A 42 -10.04 -0.09 -8.55
C VAL A 42 -8.93 0.37 -7.60
N ILE A 43 -9.29 1.15 -6.58
CA ILE A 43 -8.36 1.64 -5.55
C ILE A 43 -7.80 0.47 -4.72
N ALA A 44 -8.66 -0.45 -4.27
CA ALA A 44 -8.25 -1.62 -3.49
C ALA A 44 -7.27 -2.51 -4.28
N LYS A 45 -7.56 -2.74 -5.58
CA LYS A 45 -6.63 -3.47 -6.46
C LYS A 45 -5.30 -2.74 -6.63
N ALA A 46 -5.32 -1.41 -6.77
CA ALA A 46 -4.09 -0.63 -6.89
C ALA A 46 -3.24 -0.73 -5.62
N GLN A 47 -3.88 -0.66 -4.45
CA GLN A 47 -3.22 -0.81 -3.16
C GLN A 47 -2.58 -2.21 -3.02
N GLN A 48 -3.31 -3.27 -3.37
CA GLN A 48 -2.78 -4.63 -3.37
C GLN A 48 -1.54 -4.79 -4.27
N LEU A 49 -1.53 -4.16 -5.44
CA LEU A 49 -0.37 -4.16 -6.33
C LEU A 49 0.81 -3.40 -5.73
N ILE A 50 0.57 -2.24 -5.12
CA ILE A 50 1.61 -1.47 -4.42
C ILE A 50 2.20 -2.28 -3.26
N ASP A 51 1.37 -2.93 -2.46
CA ASP A 51 1.83 -3.74 -1.33
C ASP A 51 2.65 -4.95 -1.80
N LYS A 52 2.20 -5.64 -2.86
CA LYS A 52 3.00 -6.69 -3.52
C LYS A 52 4.36 -6.16 -4.02
N MET A 53 4.40 -4.97 -4.61
CA MET A 53 5.67 -4.35 -5.02
C MET A 53 6.54 -4.04 -3.81
N LYS A 54 6.01 -3.45 -2.73
CA LYS A 54 6.77 -3.20 -1.49
C LYS A 54 7.37 -4.49 -0.92
N ASP A 55 6.62 -5.57 -0.98
CA ASP A 55 7.00 -6.90 -0.51
C ASP A 55 7.98 -7.63 -1.44
N GLY A 56 8.27 -7.08 -2.62
CA GLY A 56 9.10 -7.72 -3.64
C GLY A 56 8.49 -9.01 -4.16
N VAL A 57 7.15 -9.09 -4.26
CA VAL A 57 6.45 -10.23 -4.86
C VAL A 57 6.64 -10.19 -6.38
N GLY A 58 6.99 -11.34 -6.97
CA GLY A 58 7.21 -11.46 -8.41
C GLY A 58 8.43 -10.69 -8.92
N GLY A 59 9.38 -10.37 -8.02
CA GLY A 59 10.51 -9.51 -8.31
C GLY A 59 11.43 -9.31 -7.10
N SER A 60 12.06 -8.14 -7.01
CA SER A 60 12.88 -7.73 -5.88
C SER A 60 12.69 -6.24 -5.63
N THR A 61 12.60 -5.83 -4.37
CA THR A 61 12.44 -4.42 -4.01
C THR A 61 13.56 -3.95 -3.12
N ILE A 62 14.14 -2.79 -3.42
CA ILE A 62 15.04 -2.10 -2.51
C ILE A 62 14.22 -1.12 -1.69
N ALA A 63 14.20 -1.29 -0.37
CA ALA A 63 13.61 -0.34 0.58
C ALA A 63 14.73 0.51 1.20
N ILE A 64 14.65 1.83 1.02
CA ILE A 64 15.62 2.81 1.53
C ILE A 64 14.94 3.65 2.60
N HIS A 65 15.33 3.44 3.86
CA HIS A 65 14.70 4.06 5.02
C HIS A 65 15.35 5.39 5.38
N HIS A 66 14.55 6.42 5.62
CA HIS A 66 15.00 7.78 5.95
C HIS A 66 14.54 8.18 7.36
N PRO A 67 15.39 8.87 8.15
CA PRO A 67 16.68 9.45 7.77
C PRO A 67 17.88 8.50 7.90
N SER A 68 17.72 7.28 8.42
CA SER A 68 18.84 6.38 8.71
C SER A 68 19.71 6.02 7.49
N GLY A 69 19.16 6.07 6.28
CA GLY A 69 19.83 5.66 5.04
C GLY A 69 20.01 4.15 4.90
N LYS A 70 19.47 3.34 5.83
CA LYS A 70 19.57 1.88 5.75
C LYS A 70 18.80 1.36 4.54
N LYS A 71 19.40 0.39 3.86
CA LYS A 71 18.84 -0.26 2.66
C LYS A 71 18.54 -1.72 2.98
N PHE A 72 17.37 -2.18 2.58
CA PHE A 72 16.96 -3.58 2.67
C PHE A 72 16.47 -4.07 1.32
N ILE A 73 16.57 -5.37 1.10
CA ILE A 73 16.05 -6.03 -0.10
C ILE A 73 14.85 -6.87 0.33
N HIS A 74 13.68 -6.58 -0.23
CA HIS A 74 12.48 -7.37 -0.04
C HIS A 74 12.33 -8.34 -1.21
N ARG A 75 12.08 -9.62 -0.91
CA ARG A 75 11.73 -10.64 -1.91
C ARG A 75 10.69 -11.58 -1.34
N ASN A 76 9.54 -11.67 -1.99
CA ASN A 76 8.42 -12.50 -1.53
C ASN A 76 8.13 -12.34 -0.02
N ARG A 77 8.09 -11.08 0.46
CA ARG A 77 7.84 -10.68 1.87
C ARG A 77 8.98 -10.91 2.85
N TRP A 78 10.10 -11.48 2.42
CA TRP A 78 11.29 -11.61 3.26
C TRP A 78 12.15 -10.37 3.16
N ILE A 79 12.68 -9.92 4.30
CA ILE A 79 13.60 -8.80 4.36
C ILE A 79 15.03 -9.32 4.46
N PHE A 80 15.89 -8.88 3.55
CA PHE A 80 17.31 -9.22 3.50
C PHE A 80 18.18 -7.98 3.62
N THR A 81 19.36 -8.16 4.18
CA THR A 81 20.48 -7.23 4.05
C THR A 81 21.44 -7.71 2.96
N CYS A 82 22.04 -6.75 2.26
CA CYS A 82 23.11 -7.00 1.30
C CYS A 82 24.45 -6.67 1.96
N GLN A 83 25.36 -7.64 2.04
CA GLN A 83 26.70 -7.40 2.60
C GLN A 83 27.63 -6.69 1.59
N GLY A 84 27.30 -6.77 0.30
CA GLY A 84 28.02 -6.09 -0.77
C GLY A 84 27.27 -4.87 -1.31
N GLU A 85 27.44 -4.59 -2.60
CA GLU A 85 26.75 -3.48 -3.26
C GLU A 85 25.48 -3.98 -3.95
N VAL A 86 24.36 -3.27 -3.77
CA VAL A 86 23.15 -3.56 -4.52
C VAL A 86 23.29 -2.96 -5.92
N SER A 87 23.30 -3.83 -6.92
CA SER A 87 23.27 -3.48 -8.34
C SER A 87 22.07 -2.59 -8.63
N LYS A 88 22.36 -1.41 -9.18
CA LYS A 88 21.33 -0.42 -9.48
C LYS A 88 20.48 -0.86 -10.67
N GLU A 89 21.04 -1.67 -11.56
CA GLU A 89 20.43 -2.05 -12.83
C GLU A 89 19.33 -3.11 -12.67
N ASN A 90 19.42 -3.95 -11.65
CA ASN A 90 18.55 -5.12 -11.50
C ASN A 90 18.20 -5.46 -10.04
N GLY A 91 18.66 -4.69 -9.05
CA GLY A 91 18.35 -4.91 -7.64
C GLY A 91 19.00 -6.16 -7.03
N HIS A 92 19.96 -6.79 -7.71
CA HIS A 92 20.72 -7.91 -7.16
C HIS A 92 21.80 -7.42 -6.19
N CYS A 93 22.01 -8.16 -5.10
CA CYS A 93 23.16 -7.93 -4.24
C CYS A 93 24.42 -8.57 -4.87
N ASN A 94 25.39 -7.74 -5.23
CA ASN A 94 26.68 -8.17 -5.74
C ASN A 94 27.60 -8.49 -4.55
N GLY A 95 28.02 -9.74 -4.43
CA GLY A 95 28.96 -10.21 -3.41
C GLY A 95 29.52 -11.59 -3.77
N ASN A 96 30.52 -12.07 -3.03
CA ASN A 96 30.98 -13.46 -3.19
C ASN A 96 29.80 -14.41 -2.94
N ALA A 97 29.55 -15.33 -3.88
CA ALA A 97 28.28 -16.00 -4.15
C ALA A 97 27.64 -16.85 -3.04
N LEU A 98 28.22 -16.90 -1.83
CA LEU A 98 27.71 -17.67 -0.69
C LEU A 98 27.06 -16.83 0.41
N GLU A 99 27.32 -15.50 0.46
CA GLU A 99 26.89 -14.63 1.58
C GLU A 99 26.22 -13.32 1.14
N SER A 100 25.91 -13.14 -0.14
CA SER A 100 25.48 -11.81 -0.63
C SER A 100 24.21 -11.31 0.06
N LEU A 101 23.22 -12.19 0.28
CA LEU A 101 21.99 -11.87 0.99
C LEU A 101 21.96 -12.58 2.34
N THR A 102 21.82 -11.81 3.40
CA THR A 102 21.55 -12.33 4.75
C THR A 102 20.12 -11.97 5.15
N ALA A 103 19.35 -12.92 5.68
CA ALA A 103 18.03 -12.60 6.21
C ALA A 103 18.18 -11.58 7.36
N PHE A 104 17.43 -10.49 7.30
CA PHE A 104 17.44 -9.48 8.34
C PHE A 104 16.84 -10.07 9.61
N LYS A 105 17.51 -9.92 10.75
CA LYS A 105 17.01 -10.37 12.05
C LYS A 105 17.11 -9.19 13.01
N PRO A 106 15.97 -8.58 13.43
CA PRO A 106 16.02 -7.45 14.35
C PRO A 106 16.55 -7.93 15.70
N MET A 107 17.59 -7.26 16.23
CA MET A 107 18.25 -7.66 17.49
C MET A 107 17.79 -6.81 18.68
N LYS A 108 17.22 -5.64 18.39
CA LYS A 108 16.68 -4.70 19.38
C LYS A 108 15.35 -4.14 18.87
N GLN A 109 14.54 -3.61 19.79
CA GLN A 109 13.21 -3.08 19.45
C GLN A 109 13.25 -2.01 18.34
N SER A 110 14.25 -1.14 18.32
CA SER A 110 14.41 -0.12 17.27
C SER A 110 14.71 -0.68 15.87
N ASP A 111 15.19 -1.91 15.75
CA ASP A 111 15.40 -2.54 14.45
C ASP A 111 14.06 -2.92 13.78
N PHE A 112 12.98 -3.05 14.56
CA PHE A 112 11.64 -3.29 14.00
C PHE A 112 11.08 -2.08 13.23
N CYS A 113 11.68 -0.89 13.38
CA CYS A 113 11.34 0.27 12.56
C CYS A 113 11.63 0.11 11.07
N PHE A 114 12.47 -0.88 10.71
CA PHE A 114 12.75 -1.21 9.31
C PHE A 114 11.77 -2.23 8.72
N ILE A 115 10.83 -2.74 9.52
CA ILE A 115 9.79 -3.67 9.07
C ILE A 115 8.54 -2.87 8.77
N LYS A 116 8.13 -2.87 7.50
CA LYS A 116 6.93 -2.18 7.00
C LYS A 116 5.85 -3.12 6.46
N ASN A 117 6.18 -4.39 6.28
CA ASN A 117 5.19 -5.43 6.04
C ASN A 117 4.74 -5.97 7.39
N TYR A 118 3.59 -5.50 7.85
CA TYR A 118 3.01 -5.91 9.11
C TYR A 118 1.51 -6.11 8.96
N ASN A 119 0.98 -6.97 9.80
CA ASN A 119 -0.46 -7.07 9.96
C ASN A 119 -0.89 -6.24 11.18
N SER A 120 -2.11 -5.71 11.16
CA SER A 120 -2.67 -4.93 12.26
C SER A 120 -4.09 -5.41 12.59
N ILE A 121 -4.40 -5.56 13.88
CA ILE A 121 -5.76 -5.78 14.39
C ILE A 121 -5.89 -4.93 15.66
N ASN A 122 -7.01 -4.25 15.85
CA ASN A 122 -7.31 -3.45 17.06
C ASN A 122 -6.15 -2.53 17.49
N GLU A 123 -5.60 -1.76 16.55
CA GLU A 123 -4.49 -0.81 16.79
C GLU A 123 -3.15 -1.43 17.21
N THR A 124 -3.08 -2.75 17.38
CA THR A 124 -1.83 -3.48 17.60
C THR A 124 -1.22 -3.94 16.28
N LEU A 125 0.08 -3.69 16.10
CA LEU A 125 0.90 -4.17 15.00
C LEU A 125 1.61 -5.47 15.35
N CYS A 126 1.72 -6.34 14.36
CA CYS A 126 2.47 -7.57 14.43
C CYS A 126 3.67 -7.53 13.49
N LEU A 127 4.88 -7.36 14.04
CA LEU A 127 6.08 -7.08 13.26
C LEU A 127 7.05 -8.27 13.26
N SER A 128 7.55 -8.66 12.09
CA SER A 128 8.74 -9.51 11.94
C SER A 128 9.35 -9.33 10.55
N SER A 129 10.63 -9.70 10.39
CA SER A 129 11.32 -9.66 9.10
C SER A 129 10.94 -10.80 8.15
N HIS A 130 10.04 -11.67 8.60
CA HIS A 130 9.47 -12.81 7.90
C HIS A 130 7.94 -12.83 8.11
N PRO A 131 7.13 -13.46 7.25
CA PRO A 131 5.69 -13.53 7.45
C PRO A 131 5.31 -14.07 8.83
N VAL A 132 4.39 -13.36 9.48
CA VAL A 132 3.85 -13.68 10.81
C VAL A 132 2.40 -14.09 10.69
N LYS A 133 1.99 -14.95 11.62
CA LYS A 133 0.59 -15.32 11.79
C LYS A 133 0.08 -14.61 13.05
N MET A 134 -0.98 -13.82 12.90
CA MET A 134 -1.69 -13.29 14.07
C MET A 134 -2.73 -14.30 14.51
N VAL A 135 -2.75 -14.61 15.80
CA VAL A 135 -3.77 -15.44 16.43
C VAL A 135 -4.48 -14.62 17.49
N PHE A 136 -5.80 -14.77 17.57
CA PHE A 136 -6.61 -14.17 18.61
C PHE A 136 -6.93 -15.23 19.65
N GLU A 137 -6.35 -15.11 20.84
CA GLU A 137 -6.53 -16.06 21.93
C GLU A 137 -6.78 -15.31 23.24
N ASN A 138 -7.82 -15.70 23.99
CA ASN A 138 -8.19 -15.08 25.28
C ASN A 138 -8.31 -13.54 25.21
N ASN A 139 -8.99 -13.02 24.18
CA ASN A 139 -9.13 -11.58 23.92
C ASN A 139 -7.81 -10.83 23.72
N THR A 140 -6.71 -11.53 23.45
CA THR A 140 -5.39 -10.94 23.20
C THR A 140 -4.92 -11.33 21.80
N ILE A 141 -4.29 -10.40 21.11
CA ILE A 141 -3.60 -10.67 19.84
C ILE A 141 -2.22 -11.22 20.18
N ILE A 142 -1.85 -12.34 19.56
CA ILE A 142 -0.53 -12.96 19.70
C ILE A 142 0.09 -13.04 18.32
N CYS A 143 1.30 -12.49 18.17
CA CYS A 143 2.13 -12.73 16.99
C CYS A 143 2.88 -14.05 17.10
N GLU A 144 2.39 -15.04 16.36
CA GLU A 144 3.11 -16.29 16.16
C GLU A 144 4.10 -16.13 15.00
N PRO A 145 5.42 -16.30 15.24
CA PRO A 145 6.36 -16.43 14.15
C PRO A 145 6.05 -17.72 13.39
N THR A 146 6.10 -17.66 12.05
CA THR A 146 5.98 -18.89 11.24
C THR A 146 7.22 -19.78 11.34
N THR A 147 8.34 -19.25 11.84
CA THR A 147 9.56 -20.01 12.17
C THR A 147 10.23 -19.43 13.42
N GLU A 148 10.74 -20.28 14.31
CA GLU A 148 11.34 -19.87 15.61
C GLU A 148 12.59 -18.96 15.47
N PHE A 149 13.14 -18.82 14.27
CA PHE A 149 14.39 -18.10 14.03
C PHE A 149 14.25 -16.59 13.85
N PHE A 150 13.00 -16.09 13.68
CA PHE A 150 12.73 -14.68 13.48
C PHE A 150 11.90 -14.14 14.63
N PRO A 151 12.43 -13.19 15.42
CA PRO A 151 11.69 -12.61 16.52
C PRO A 151 10.48 -11.83 16.00
N THR A 152 9.43 -11.80 16.82
CA THR A 152 8.23 -11.00 16.61
C THR A 152 8.19 -9.85 17.61
N LEU A 153 7.47 -8.78 17.25
CA LEU A 153 7.16 -7.69 18.16
C LEU A 153 5.69 -7.28 18.00
N ASP A 154 5.00 -7.28 19.12
CA ASP A 154 3.61 -6.86 19.26
C ASP A 154 3.66 -5.46 19.88
N ILE A 155 3.15 -4.46 19.17
CA ILE A 155 3.28 -3.06 19.59
C ILE A 155 2.09 -2.25 19.09
N GLU A 156 1.57 -1.36 19.93
CA GLU A 156 0.52 -0.41 19.53
C GLU A 156 1.03 0.54 18.44
N ILE A 157 0.15 0.91 17.50
CA ILE A 157 0.48 1.78 16.36
C ILE A 157 1.08 3.10 16.84
N GLU A 158 0.51 3.71 17.88
CA GLU A 158 1.02 4.98 18.41
C GLU A 158 2.46 4.85 18.93
N ASP A 159 2.75 3.79 19.66
CA ASP A 159 4.08 3.55 20.24
C ASP A 159 5.09 3.19 19.16
N TYR A 160 4.67 2.45 18.14
CA TYR A 160 5.49 2.22 16.95
C TYR A 160 5.85 3.53 16.23
N ILE A 161 4.88 4.43 16.03
CA ILE A 161 5.13 5.72 15.39
C ILE A 161 6.14 6.53 16.20
N LYS A 162 5.95 6.64 17.52
CA LYS A 162 6.89 7.33 18.43
C LYS A 162 8.28 6.69 18.44
N LEU A 163 8.35 5.36 18.38
CA LEU A 163 9.62 4.63 18.33
C LEU A 163 10.38 4.91 17.02
N CYS A 164 9.65 5.02 15.91
CA CYS A 164 10.23 4.99 14.57
C CYS A 164 10.34 6.34 13.86
N GLU A 165 9.70 7.40 14.36
CA GLU A 165 9.70 8.74 13.75
C GLU A 165 11.10 9.28 13.43
N ASN A 166 12.11 8.98 14.24
CA ASN A 166 13.47 9.48 14.05
C ASN A 166 14.42 8.46 13.39
N ILE A 167 13.92 7.24 13.13
CA ILE A 167 14.70 6.12 12.59
C ILE A 167 14.34 5.87 11.12
N SER A 168 13.04 5.82 10.85
CA SER A 168 12.48 5.44 9.56
C SER A 168 11.12 6.11 9.30
N ALA A 169 11.07 7.45 9.29
CA ALA A 169 9.86 8.22 8.99
C ALA A 169 9.34 8.08 7.55
N ASN A 170 10.22 7.75 6.61
CA ASN A 170 9.88 7.67 5.19
C ASN A 170 10.70 6.55 4.54
N VAL A 171 10.09 5.84 3.60
CA VAL A 171 10.75 4.77 2.85
C VAL A 171 10.61 5.05 1.36
N THR A 172 11.73 4.98 0.66
CA THR A 172 11.75 4.96 -0.81
C THR A 172 11.88 3.52 -1.28
N TYR A 173 10.96 3.08 -2.12
CA TYR A 173 10.97 1.74 -2.70
C TYR A 173 11.39 1.81 -4.16
N ILE A 174 12.20 0.83 -4.57
CA ILE A 174 12.60 0.61 -5.96
C ILE A 174 12.31 -0.85 -6.27
N TYR A 175 11.20 -1.12 -6.95
CA TYR A 175 10.79 -2.47 -7.37
C TYR A 175 11.38 -2.80 -8.73
N TYR A 176 11.95 -4.00 -8.84
CA TYR A 176 12.46 -4.61 -10.06
C TYR A 176 11.61 -5.85 -10.36
N GLY A 177 10.73 -5.77 -11.36
CA GLY A 177 9.87 -6.88 -11.75
C GLY A 177 10.64 -7.99 -12.47
N ASN A 178 10.31 -9.25 -12.17
CA ASN A 178 10.88 -10.41 -12.84
C ASN A 178 9.86 -11.00 -13.82
N GLN A 179 9.97 -10.72 -15.12
CA GLN A 179 9.02 -11.21 -16.14
C GLN A 179 8.89 -12.73 -16.23
N SER A 180 9.85 -13.50 -15.68
CA SER A 180 9.77 -14.96 -15.64
C SER A 180 8.94 -15.49 -14.47
N ASP A 181 8.60 -14.64 -13.49
CA ASP A 181 7.80 -15.00 -12.33
C ASP A 181 6.30 -14.82 -12.65
N PRO A 182 5.44 -15.82 -12.40
CA PRO A 182 4.01 -15.71 -12.68
C PRO A 182 3.30 -14.63 -11.84
N ASP A 183 3.85 -14.26 -10.68
CA ASP A 183 3.30 -13.24 -9.80
C ASP A 183 3.89 -11.84 -10.05
N HIS A 184 4.69 -11.66 -11.12
CA HIS A 184 5.30 -10.37 -11.44
C HIS A 184 4.26 -9.29 -11.72
N ILE A 185 4.58 -8.09 -11.28
CA ILE A 185 3.74 -6.92 -11.54
C ILE A 185 4.22 -6.28 -12.82
N GLN A 186 3.34 -6.26 -13.82
CA GLN A 186 3.60 -5.58 -15.08
C GLN A 186 3.75 -4.07 -14.85
N ILE A 187 4.83 -3.51 -15.40
CA ILE A 187 5.15 -2.08 -15.38
C ILE A 187 5.47 -1.62 -16.81
N PRO A 188 4.72 -0.66 -17.38
CA PRO A 188 3.60 0.08 -16.77
C PRO A 188 2.41 -0.84 -16.44
N ASN A 189 1.68 -0.49 -15.38
CA ASN A 189 0.54 -1.29 -14.90
C ASN A 189 -0.76 -0.84 -15.59
N GLU A 190 -1.66 -1.79 -15.85
CA GLU A 190 -2.98 -1.49 -16.43
C GLU A 190 -3.88 -0.68 -15.49
N ASN A 191 -3.68 -0.81 -14.17
CA ASN A 191 -4.40 -0.02 -13.19
C ASN A 191 -3.82 1.41 -13.13
N ILE A 192 -4.58 2.37 -13.65
CA ILE A 192 -4.23 3.79 -13.74
C ILE A 192 -3.88 4.46 -12.39
N ARG A 193 -4.27 3.84 -11.26
CA ARG A 193 -3.98 4.36 -9.92
C ARG A 193 -2.60 3.93 -9.42
N VAL A 194 -1.97 2.91 -10.01
CA VAL A 194 -0.58 2.53 -9.72
C VAL A 194 0.35 3.45 -10.49
N LYS A 195 0.95 4.42 -9.78
CA LYS A 195 1.86 5.41 -10.37
C LYS A 195 3.30 5.12 -9.95
N CYS A 196 4.17 4.93 -10.93
CA CYS A 196 5.61 4.86 -10.72
C CYS A 196 6.23 6.24 -10.97
N GLU A 197 7.04 6.71 -10.02
CA GLU A 197 7.78 7.97 -10.10
C GLU A 197 9.05 7.85 -10.94
N ASN A 198 8.94 7.18 -12.10
CA ASN A 198 10.09 6.79 -12.91
C ASN A 198 10.71 7.92 -13.74
N HIS A 199 10.20 9.14 -13.63
CA HIS A 199 10.72 10.26 -14.40
C HIS A 199 11.04 11.46 -13.51
N LEU A 200 12.29 11.91 -13.63
CA LEU A 200 12.71 13.28 -13.35
C LEU A 200 12.18 14.18 -14.48
N LYS A 201 10.86 14.34 -14.63
CA LYS A 201 10.38 15.44 -15.47
C LYS A 201 10.76 16.75 -14.78
N GLU A 202 11.66 17.50 -15.41
CA GLU A 202 12.07 18.85 -15.03
C GLU A 202 10.94 19.90 -15.17
N SER A 203 9.77 19.50 -15.67
CA SER A 203 8.63 20.40 -15.82
C SER A 203 7.97 20.72 -14.46
N ASP A 204 8.39 21.86 -13.92
CA ASP A 204 7.58 22.93 -13.34
C ASP A 204 6.63 22.63 -12.16
N ASN A 205 6.90 23.33 -11.06
CA ASN A 205 6.00 23.67 -9.94
C ASN A 205 5.51 22.58 -8.98
N SER A 206 5.98 21.34 -9.05
CA SER A 206 5.77 20.38 -7.94
C SER A 206 6.73 20.67 -6.78
N SER A 207 6.34 21.56 -5.88
CA SER A 207 7.03 21.86 -4.61
C SER A 207 7.02 20.70 -3.60
N SER A 208 6.42 19.55 -3.94
CA SER A 208 6.19 18.45 -2.99
C SER A 208 7.25 17.35 -3.00
N ARG A 209 8.17 17.32 -3.98
CA ARG A 209 9.22 16.29 -4.00
C ARG A 209 10.34 16.63 -3.01
N SER A 210 10.42 15.84 -1.95
CA SER A 210 11.51 15.81 -0.99
C SER A 210 12.87 15.84 -1.70
N VAL A 211 13.80 16.66 -1.22
CA VAL A 211 15.19 16.74 -1.69
C VAL A 211 15.84 15.35 -1.72
N THR A 212 15.49 14.50 -0.75
CA THR A 212 15.96 13.12 -0.63
C THR A 212 15.49 12.24 -1.78
N THR A 213 14.21 12.32 -2.18
CA THR A 213 13.68 11.56 -3.31
C THR A 213 14.37 11.97 -4.60
N LYS A 214 14.59 13.27 -4.82
CA LYS A 214 15.32 13.77 -6.01
C LYS A 214 16.76 13.23 -6.06
N LYS A 215 17.44 13.12 -4.91
CA LYS A 215 18.80 12.57 -4.83
C LYS A 215 18.83 11.08 -5.20
N ILE A 216 17.87 10.29 -4.71
CA ILE A 216 17.74 8.86 -5.04
C ILE A 216 17.43 8.68 -6.53
N LEU A 217 16.44 9.42 -7.05
CA LEU A 217 16.10 9.35 -8.47
C LEU A 217 17.32 9.67 -9.35
N LYS A 218 18.16 10.64 -8.97
CA LYS A 218 19.44 10.91 -9.65
C LYS A 218 20.45 9.77 -9.50
N GLU A 219 20.55 9.14 -8.32
CA GLU A 219 21.46 8.02 -8.07
C GLU A 219 21.11 6.77 -8.90
N TYR A 220 19.82 6.59 -9.23
CA TYR A 220 19.27 5.45 -9.96
C TYR A 220 18.75 5.82 -11.37
N ASP A 221 19.05 7.01 -11.89
CA ASP A 221 18.49 7.54 -13.15
C ASP A 221 18.74 6.62 -14.36
N SER A 222 19.89 5.94 -14.38
CA SER A 222 20.25 4.95 -15.40
C SER A 222 19.39 3.68 -15.37
N ALA A 223 18.82 3.34 -14.20
CA ALA A 223 17.98 2.17 -13.99
C ALA A 223 16.49 2.50 -14.14
N ILE A 224 16.06 3.65 -13.62
CA ILE A 224 14.64 4.01 -13.50
C ILE A 224 13.96 4.17 -14.87
N ASN A 225 14.70 4.53 -15.91
CA ASN A 225 14.18 4.64 -17.27
C ASN A 225 14.02 3.30 -18.00
N LYS A 226 14.36 2.16 -17.36
CA LYS A 226 14.14 0.82 -17.94
C LYS A 226 12.73 0.32 -17.67
N THR A 227 12.18 -0.41 -18.63
CA THR A 227 10.91 -1.14 -18.45
C THR A 227 11.04 -2.15 -17.30
N GLY A 228 9.96 -2.33 -16.53
CA GLY A 228 9.95 -3.27 -15.39
C GLY A 228 10.48 -2.74 -14.06
N ILE A 229 10.87 -1.45 -13.97
CA ILE A 229 11.28 -0.83 -12.70
C ILE A 229 10.21 0.17 -12.25
N CYS A 230 9.91 0.22 -10.95
CA CYS A 230 8.96 1.18 -10.37
C CYS A 230 9.56 1.81 -9.11
N VAL A 231 9.66 3.14 -9.08
CA VAL A 231 10.05 3.90 -7.88
C VAL A 231 8.83 4.58 -7.26
N PHE A 232 8.72 4.52 -5.94
CA PHE A 232 7.70 5.28 -5.21
C PHE A 232 8.16 5.53 -3.77
N THR A 233 7.66 6.61 -3.18
CA THR A 233 7.94 6.93 -1.78
C THR A 233 6.71 6.80 -0.92
N GLU A 234 6.88 6.16 0.22
CA GLU A 234 5.89 6.10 1.28
C GLU A 234 6.34 6.98 2.42
N GLN A 235 5.64 8.09 2.62
CA GLN A 235 5.58 8.66 3.95
C GLN A 235 4.72 7.71 4.78
N ASP A 236 5.14 7.35 5.99
CA ASP A 236 4.36 6.53 6.95
C ASP A 236 2.95 7.10 7.25
N LYS A 237 2.56 8.22 6.65
CA LYS A 237 1.28 8.90 6.77
C LYS A 237 0.13 8.28 5.98
N VAL A 238 0.37 7.36 5.05
CA VAL A 238 -0.71 6.68 4.30
C VAL A 238 -1.45 5.66 5.19
N VAL A 239 -0.75 5.03 6.14
CA VAL A 239 -1.35 4.13 7.13
C VAL A 239 -2.23 4.89 8.14
N LEU A 240 -1.88 6.12 8.50
CA LEU A 240 -2.70 7.00 9.33
C LEU A 240 -3.98 7.48 8.62
N LYS A 241 -3.94 7.71 7.30
CA LYS A 241 -5.14 8.11 6.54
C LYS A 241 -6.15 6.98 6.34
N LEU A 242 -5.73 5.72 6.39
CA LEU A 242 -6.62 4.56 6.37
C LEU A 242 -7.27 4.32 7.74
N LEU A 243 -6.57 4.64 8.84
CA LEU A 243 -7.15 4.67 10.19
C LEU A 243 -8.15 5.83 10.38
N GLU A 244 -7.91 7.00 9.78
CA GLU A 244 -8.89 8.10 9.73
C GLU A 244 -10.15 7.74 8.89
N TYR A 245 -10.02 6.92 7.85
CA TYR A 245 -11.16 6.50 7.00
C TYR A 245 -11.98 5.35 7.60
N LEU A 246 -11.41 4.61 8.55
CA LEU A 246 -12.05 3.47 9.23
C LEU A 246 -12.61 3.85 10.61
N GLN A 247 -12.76 5.14 10.93
CA GLN A 247 -13.65 5.60 12.01
C GLN A 247 -15.13 5.38 11.62
N LEU A 248 -15.52 4.10 11.57
CA LEU A 248 -16.85 3.59 11.89
C LEU A 248 -16.83 3.02 13.30
#